data_AF-A0A6A3D769-F1
#
_entry.id   AF-A0A6A3D769-F1
#
_cell.length_a   1.000
_cell.length_b   1.000
_cell.length_c   1.000
_cell.angle_alpha   90.00
_cell.angle_beta   90.00
_cell.angle_gamma   90.00
#
_symmetry.space_group_name_H-M   'P 1'
#
loop_
_entity.id
_entity.type
_entity.pdbx_description
1 polymer ?
#
loop_
_entity_poly.entity_id
_entity_poly.type
_entity_poly.pdbx_seq_one_letter_code
_entity_poly.pdbx_strand_id
1 'polypeptide(L)'
;MLDEYLEYVRDHAEAFWEVLHWFTIKYKPERDEEDDDLDKYSVSVKLYRERAARHESVGRSMEARIRKYISKGVPASLFEEPGVWKYPVKICHLYLTDESTLNAAGKPFSLEEQITLAEQA
;
A
#
# COMPACT_ATOMS: atom_id res chain seq x y z
N MET A 1 -8.96 -24.68 10.75
CA MET A 1 -9.05 -23.27 11.22
C MET A 1 -7.73 -22.54 11.14
N LEU A 2 -6.67 -22.94 11.85
CA LEU A 2 -5.36 -22.28 11.70
C LEU A 2 -4.71 -22.62 10.36
N ASP A 3 -4.75 -23.88 9.94
CA ASP A 3 -4.20 -24.31 8.64
C ASP A 3 -4.89 -23.58 7.47
N GLU A 4 -6.23 -23.49 7.49
CA GLU A 4 -7.01 -22.69 6.52
C GLU A 4 -6.63 -21.20 6.49
N TYR A 5 -6.21 -20.65 7.63
CA TYR A 5 -5.74 -19.27 7.71
C TYR A 5 -4.32 -19.12 7.13
N LEU A 6 -3.43 -20.07 7.42
CA LEU A 6 -2.07 -20.10 6.86
C LEU A 6 -2.09 -20.31 5.34
N GLU A 7 -2.96 -21.19 4.84
CA GLU A 7 -3.20 -21.35 3.40
C GLU A 7 -3.68 -20.04 2.77
N TYR A 8 -4.64 -19.36 3.41
CA TYR A 8 -5.09 -18.06 2.92
C TYR A 8 -3.96 -17.02 2.87
N VAL A 9 -3.11 -16.94 3.91
CA VAL A 9 -1.96 -16.02 3.93
C VAL A 9 -0.97 -16.36 2.81
N ARG A 10 -0.67 -17.64 2.61
CA ARG A 10 0.22 -18.12 1.54
C ARG A 10 -0.32 -17.77 0.15
N ASP A 11 -1.61 -18.04 -0.09
CA ASP A 11 -2.24 -17.82 -1.40
C ASP A 11 -2.36 -16.33 -1.75
N HIS A 12 -2.28 -15.44 -0.75
CA HIS A 12 -2.32 -13.98 -0.93
C HIS A 12 -0.99 -13.30 -0.57
N ALA A 13 0.12 -14.06 -0.54
CA ALA A 13 1.43 -13.57 -0.10
C ALA A 13 1.91 -12.34 -0.88
N GLU A 14 1.61 -12.24 -2.18
CA GLU A 14 1.90 -11.06 -3.01
C GLU A 14 1.22 -9.80 -2.46
N ALA A 15 -0.08 -9.86 -2.17
CA ALA A 15 -0.82 -8.72 -1.62
C ALA A 15 -0.30 -8.33 -0.23
N PHE A 16 0.09 -9.31 0.60
CA PHE A 16 0.74 -9.04 1.89
C PHE A 16 2.10 -8.36 1.73
N TRP A 17 2.91 -8.83 0.78
CA TRP A 17 4.21 -8.27 0.46
C TRP A 17 4.10 -6.84 -0.08
N GLU A 18 3.18 -6.62 -1.02
CA GLU A 18 2.90 -5.31 -1.62
C GLU A 18 2.41 -4.27 -0.59
N VAL A 19 1.65 -4.66 0.45
CA VAL A 19 1.24 -3.71 1.52
C VAL A 19 2.42 -3.29 2.36
N LEU A 20 3.23 -4.27 2.77
CA LEU A 20 4.38 -4.01 3.65
C LEU A 20 5.46 -3.18 2.97
N HIS A 21 5.58 -3.30 1.64
CA HIS A 21 6.66 -2.70 0.85
C HIS A 21 6.13 -1.75 -0.21
N TRP A 22 5.07 -1.00 0.10
CA TRP A 22 4.44 -0.10 -0.86
C TRP A 22 5.38 1.03 -1.27
N PHE A 23 6.03 0.87 -2.42
CA PHE A 23 6.82 1.90 -3.07
C PHE A 23 5.99 2.52 -4.19
N THR A 24 5.59 3.79 -4.05
CA THR A 24 5.03 4.57 -5.17
C THR A 24 6.04 5.60 -5.57
N ILE A 25 6.59 5.47 -6.77
CA ILE A 25 7.44 6.52 -7.32
C ILE A 25 6.53 7.53 -7.99
N LYS A 26 6.24 8.62 -7.28
CA LYS A 26 5.59 9.79 -7.87
C LYS A 26 6.66 10.60 -8.59
N TYR A 27 6.86 10.36 -9.88
CA TYR A 27 7.55 11.31 -10.74
C TYR A 27 6.52 12.33 -11.21
N LYS A 28 6.64 13.56 -10.75
CA LYS A 28 5.93 14.67 -11.38
C LYS A 28 6.73 15.00 -12.65
N PRO A 29 6.11 15.03 -13.84
CA PRO A 29 6.81 15.59 -14.99
C PRO A 29 7.25 17.00 -14.63
N GLU A 30 8.49 17.36 -14.95
CA GLU A 30 8.97 18.73 -14.82
C GLU A 30 7.97 19.64 -15.55
N ARG A 31 7.81 20.87 -15.05
CA ARG A 31 6.69 21.79 -15.34
C ARG A 31 6.41 22.08 -16.82
N ASP A 32 7.27 21.62 -17.73
CA ASP A 32 7.30 21.93 -19.15
C ASP A 32 7.40 20.69 -20.06
N GLU A 33 7.21 19.45 -19.56
CA GLU A 33 7.09 18.28 -20.44
C GLU A 33 5.69 18.22 -21.08
N GLU A 34 5.64 18.13 -22.42
CA GLU A 34 4.38 18.05 -23.18
C GLU A 34 3.54 16.82 -22.78
N ASP A 35 2.22 16.99 -22.78
CA ASP A 35 1.19 16.03 -22.33
C ASP A 35 1.26 14.65 -23.06
N ASP A 36 1.97 14.57 -24.20
CA ASP A 36 2.21 13.33 -24.96
C ASP A 36 3.17 12.37 -24.25
N ASP A 37 3.95 12.84 -23.27
CA ASP A 37 4.80 11.99 -22.43
C ASP A 37 4.03 11.34 -21.26
N LEU A 38 2.71 11.55 -21.16
CA LEU A 38 1.84 10.85 -20.21
C LEU A 38 1.83 9.32 -20.39
N ASP A 39 2.12 8.82 -21.59
CA ASP A 39 2.10 7.38 -21.87
C ASP A 39 3.23 6.64 -21.14
N LYS A 40 4.38 7.30 -20.87
CA LYS A 40 5.46 6.72 -20.06
C LYS A 40 5.05 6.52 -18.58
N TYR A 41 3.96 7.16 -18.15
CA TYR A 41 3.40 7.08 -16.80
C TYR A 41 2.10 6.27 -16.70
N SER A 42 1.47 5.95 -17.83
CA SER A 42 0.22 5.17 -17.89
C SER A 42 0.39 3.80 -17.21
N VAL A 43 1.57 3.19 -17.37
CA VAL A 43 1.97 1.93 -16.73
C VAL A 43 2.05 2.06 -15.21
N SER A 44 2.70 3.10 -14.69
CA SER A 44 2.84 3.32 -13.24
C SER A 44 1.49 3.59 -12.57
N VAL A 45 0.63 4.39 -13.20
CA VAL A 45 -0.73 4.66 -12.72
C VAL A 45 -1.59 3.40 -12.76
N LYS A 46 -1.48 2.60 -13.83
CA LYS A 46 -2.17 1.31 -13.94
C LYS A 46 -1.72 0.33 -12.85
N LEU A 47 -0.41 0.17 -12.65
CA LEU A 47 0.15 -0.67 -11.60
C LEU A 47 -0.30 -0.23 -10.20
N TYR A 48 -0.33 1.08 -9.94
CA TYR A 48 -0.87 1.62 -8.69
C TYR A 48 -2.33 1.22 -8.48
N ARG A 49 -3.19 1.39 -9.50
CA ARG A 49 -4.62 1.03 -9.40
C ARG A 49 -4.84 -0.45 -9.22
N GLU A 50 -4.11 -1.30 -9.96
CA GLU A 50 -4.21 -2.75 -9.84
C GLU A 50 -3.79 -3.24 -8.45
N ARG A 51 -2.69 -2.70 -7.92
CA ARG A 51 -2.25 -2.95 -6.54
C ARG A 51 -3.31 -2.51 -5.54
N ALA A 52 -3.78 -1.26 -5.63
CA ALA A 52 -4.81 -0.73 -4.74
C ALA A 52 -6.07 -1.60 -4.73
N ALA A 53 -6.52 -2.07 -5.90
CA ALA A 53 -7.67 -2.96 -6.00
C ALA A 53 -7.42 -4.34 -5.36
N ARG A 54 -6.25 -4.97 -5.60
CA ARG A 54 -5.85 -6.19 -4.91
C ARG A 54 -5.85 -5.99 -3.40
N HIS A 55 -5.30 -4.87 -2.95
CA HIS A 55 -5.18 -4.58 -1.53
C HIS A 55 -6.51 -4.44 -0.83
N GLU A 56 -7.41 -3.66 -1.41
CA GLU A 56 -8.72 -3.41 -0.85
C GLU A 56 -9.56 -4.71 -0.81
N SER A 57 -9.44 -5.55 -1.84
CA SER A 57 -10.07 -6.87 -1.90
C SER A 57 -9.57 -7.80 -0.79
N VAL A 58 -8.25 -7.93 -0.63
CA VAL A 58 -7.66 -8.82 0.38
C VAL A 58 -7.92 -8.31 1.80
N GLY A 59 -7.85 -7.00 2.02
CA GLY A 59 -8.16 -6.37 3.32
C GLY A 59 -9.59 -6.64 3.78
N ARG A 60 -10.59 -6.40 2.90
CA ARG A 60 -12.00 -6.71 3.21
C ARG A 60 -12.24 -8.19 3.50
N SER A 61 -11.67 -9.07 2.69
CA SER A 61 -11.80 -10.53 2.86
C SER A 61 -11.15 -10.99 4.18
N MET A 62 -9.98 -10.46 4.53
CA MET A 62 -9.29 -10.81 5.78
C MET A 62 -10.08 -10.37 7.00
N GLU A 63 -10.61 -9.13 7.02
CA GLU A 63 -11.41 -8.65 8.14
C GLU A 63 -12.68 -9.50 8.34
N ALA A 64 -13.37 -9.86 7.25
CA ALA A 64 -14.51 -10.77 7.31
C ALA A 64 -14.14 -12.16 7.86
N ARG A 65 -12.97 -12.69 7.49
CA ARG A 65 -12.46 -13.98 7.99
C ARG A 65 -12.14 -13.92 9.48
N ILE A 66 -11.47 -12.86 9.94
CA ILE A 66 -11.18 -12.65 11.36
C ILE A 66 -12.48 -12.63 12.17
N ARG A 67 -13.48 -11.85 11.74
CA ARG A 67 -14.81 -11.81 12.39
C ARG A 67 -15.46 -13.20 12.46
N LYS A 68 -15.39 -13.96 11.36
CA LYS A 68 -15.93 -15.34 11.30
C LYS A 68 -15.22 -16.27 12.28
N TYR A 69 -13.90 -16.21 12.40
CA TYR A 69 -13.17 -17.06 13.34
C TYR A 69 -13.47 -16.71 14.80
N ILE A 70 -13.57 -15.41 15.11
CA ILE A 70 -14.02 -14.96 16.44
C ILE A 70 -15.42 -15.48 16.75
N SER A 71 -16.36 -15.42 15.80
CA SER A 71 -17.72 -15.97 16.00
C SER A 71 -17.75 -17.50 16.19
N LYS A 72 -16.69 -18.21 15.78
CA LYS A 72 -16.52 -19.65 15.97
C LYS A 72 -15.77 -20.01 17.25
N GLY A 73 -15.47 -19.03 18.11
CA GLY A 73 -14.83 -19.25 19.41
C GLY A 73 -13.32 -19.08 19.43
N VAL A 74 -12.69 -18.60 18.35
CA VAL A 74 -11.28 -18.21 18.39
C VAL A 74 -11.14 -16.93 19.23
N PRO A 75 -10.29 -16.89 20.27
CA PRO A 75 -10.08 -15.68 21.06
C PRO A 75 -9.58 -14.52 20.20
N ALA A 76 -10.16 -13.33 20.35
CA ALA A 76 -9.72 -12.14 19.62
C ALA A 76 -8.24 -11.80 19.92
N SER A 77 -7.78 -12.07 21.15
CA SER A 77 -6.39 -11.89 21.57
C SER A 77 -5.39 -12.67 20.73
N LEU A 78 -5.80 -13.80 20.13
CA LEU A 78 -4.92 -14.56 19.24
C LEU A 78 -4.45 -13.72 18.05
N PHE A 79 -5.30 -12.83 17.52
CA PHE A 79 -4.91 -11.96 16.41
C PHE A 79 -4.00 -10.81 16.86
N GLU A 80 -3.84 -10.57 18.16
CA GLU A 80 -2.87 -9.61 18.72
C GLU A 80 -1.51 -10.25 19.00
N GLU A 81 -1.39 -11.58 18.92
CA GLU A 81 -0.13 -12.29 19.20
C GLU A 81 0.96 -11.98 18.16
N PRO A 82 2.21 -11.77 18.59
CA PRO A 82 3.36 -11.67 17.70
C PRO A 82 3.46 -12.92 16.81
N GLY A 83 3.49 -12.73 15.50
CA GLY A 83 3.54 -13.83 14.51
C GLY A 83 2.20 -14.16 13.86
N VAL A 84 1.08 -13.61 14.35
CA VAL A 84 -0.20 -13.68 13.63
C VAL A 84 -0.33 -12.48 12.68
N TRP A 85 -0.32 -12.79 11.38
CA TRP A 85 -0.29 -11.81 10.31
C TRP A 85 -1.65 -11.12 10.09
N LYS A 86 -1.91 -10.03 10.81
CA LYS A 86 -3.02 -9.14 10.46
C LYS A 86 -2.71 -8.43 9.14
N TYR A 87 -3.72 -8.32 8.28
CA TYR A 87 -3.59 -7.50 7.08
C TYR A 87 -3.33 -6.06 7.51
N PRO A 88 -2.22 -5.42 7.07
CA PRO A 88 -1.87 -4.11 7.60
C PRO A 88 -2.93 -3.09 7.18
N VAL A 89 -3.52 -2.42 8.16
CA VAL A 89 -4.55 -1.39 7.95
C VAL A 89 -3.94 -0.10 7.40
N LYS A 90 -2.63 0.08 7.64
CA LYS A 90 -1.85 1.23 7.18
C LYS A 90 -0.79 0.74 6.21
N ILE A 91 -0.82 1.30 5.02
CA ILE A 91 0.20 1.13 4.01
C ILE A 91 1.44 1.88 4.48
N CYS A 92 2.60 1.21 4.52
CA CYS A 92 3.86 1.90 4.67
C CYS A 92 4.19 2.54 3.32
N HIS A 93 3.71 3.76 3.09
CA HIS A 93 4.17 4.54 1.95
C HIS A 93 5.63 4.89 2.19
N LEU A 94 6.53 4.25 1.46
CA LEU A 94 7.91 4.71 1.42
C LEU A 94 7.93 5.88 0.43
N TYR A 95 7.87 7.09 0.98
CA TYR A 95 7.91 8.34 0.22
C TYR A 95 9.35 8.62 -0.19
N LEU A 96 9.65 8.41 -1.46
CA LEU A 96 10.89 8.88 -2.07
C LEU A 96 10.51 9.71 -3.28
N THR A 97 10.32 11.01 -3.05
CA THR A 97 10.39 12.00 -4.13
C THR A 97 11.84 12.05 -4.58
N ASP A 98 12.07 11.92 -5.89
CA ASP A 98 13.40 12.02 -6.47
C ASP A 98 14.03 13.39 -6.14
N GLU A 99 15.33 13.44 -5.89
CA GLU A 99 16.02 14.67 -5.51
C GLU A 99 15.92 15.75 -6.61
N SER A 100 15.77 15.35 -7.87
CA SER A 100 15.51 16.25 -9.01
C SER A 100 14.14 16.93 -8.96
N THR A 101 13.17 16.40 -8.20
CA THR A 101 11.83 16.96 -8.14
C THR A 101 11.79 18.12 -7.14
N LEU A 102 11.56 19.32 -7.65
CA LEU A 102 11.61 20.56 -6.86
C LEU A 102 10.22 21.05 -6.41
N ASN A 103 10.15 21.58 -5.20
CA ASN A 103 8.98 22.25 -4.64
C ASN A 103 8.76 23.64 -5.27
N ALA A 104 7.72 24.36 -4.82
CA ALA A 104 7.40 25.70 -5.34
C ALA A 104 8.52 26.73 -5.15
N ALA A 105 9.46 26.48 -4.25
CA ALA A 105 10.65 27.31 -4.00
C ALA A 105 11.88 26.85 -4.79
N GLY A 106 11.75 25.86 -5.68
CA GLY A 106 12.86 25.33 -6.47
C GLY A 106 13.85 24.48 -5.66
N LYS A 107 13.41 23.88 -4.54
CA LYS A 107 14.25 23.01 -3.70
C LYS A 107 13.70 21.57 -3.66
N PRO A 108 14.55 20.55 -3.46
CA PRO A 108 14.07 19.19 -3.23
C PRO A 108 13.08 19.14 -2.06
N PHE A 109 12.08 18.27 -2.14
CA PHE A 109 11.12 18.09 -1.06
C PHE A 109 11.76 17.45 0.17
N SER A 110 11.63 18.10 1.32
CA SER A 110 11.94 17.49 2.62
C SER A 110 11.01 16.32 2.92
N LEU A 111 11.46 15.39 3.76
CA LEU A 111 10.64 14.24 4.19
C LEU A 111 9.29 14.69 4.80
N GLU A 112 9.28 15.79 5.56
CA GLU A 112 8.07 16.35 6.16
C GLU A 112 7.07 16.85 5.11
N GLU A 113 7.55 17.55 4.08
CA GLU A 113 6.70 17.98 2.96
C GLU A 113 6.17 16.77 2.16
N GLN A 114 7.00 15.73 1.96
CA GLN A 114 6.59 14.50 1.29
C GLN A 114 5.48 13.76 2.06
N ILE A 115 5.60 13.67 3.40
CA ILE A 115 4.57 13.07 4.27
C ILE A 115 3.29 13.90 4.21
N THR A 116 3.39 15.23 4.34
CA THR A 116 2.22 16.12 4.35
C THR A 116 1.42 16.03 3.04
N LEU A 117 2.11 16.03 1.90
CA LEU A 117 1.46 15.90 0.58
C LEU A 117 0.78 14.54 0.38
N ALA A 118 1.28 13.50 1.03
CA ALA A 118 0.71 12.18 0.92
C ALA A 118 -0.51 11.95 1.83
N GLU A 119 -0.51 12.54 3.03
CA GLU A 119 -1.67 12.48 3.93
C GLU A 119 -2.87 13.28 3.42
N GLN A 120 -2.63 14.22 2.50
CA GLN A 120 -3.66 15.04 1.86
C GLN A 120 -4.23 14.46 0.55
N ALA A 121 -3.66 13.35 0.05
CA ALA A 121 -4.05 12.71 -1.21
C ALA A 121 -5.07 11.59 -1.02
#